data_AF-A0A1G4RFD8-F1
#
_entry.id   AF-A0A1G4RFD8-F1
#
_cell.length_a   1.000
_cell.length_b   1.000
_cell.length_c   1.000
_cell.angle_alpha   90.00
_cell.angle_beta   90.00
_cell.angle_gamma   90.00
#
_symmetry.space_group_name_H-M   'P 1'
#
loop_
_entity.id
_entity.type
_entity.pdbx_description
1 polymer ?
#
loop_
_entity_poly.entity_id
_entity_poly.type
_entity_poly.pdbx_seq_one_letter_code
_entity_poly.pdbx_strand_id
1 'polypeptide(L)'
;MAKRVFLVVLDSFGTGNAPDAEAFGDEGSNTLAAVLSDSDKPLPNLSRMGLFDIDGLYDEREISYLKSNKDRPAPIGSYGIIREVSSGKDSTIGHWEMGGIMSAVPQPTYPDGFPEEILGKLREVSGRDILCNKPYSGTDVIRDYGAEHMNTGALIVYTSADSVLQIAAHEEVVPLEELYDICRKTRAFMTGEHAVGRIIARPFIGTPEEGFTRTSNRHDFTAPAPSSNVMEILRGYGFECISVGKINDLFAGAGVTEAIPTSGNTDGIGKLIDVMDREFTGLCFVNLVDFDMKYGHRNDVKGYAAAIHEWDDALGTILQKLRKDDLLIITADHGCDPSTSSTDHSRETIPLLICGEGYEVPHNMGELMGFGVISHIVMKALMKRDLPRTFKAMPEPDTDNIMSYVDLTNLKVTATSQDIKDLIDRAAASGCASVCIPPCYVREACAYADGRIRICTVIGFPNGYSTTAVKLYEASDAVDAGASEIDMVINICDVKNGRYDAVGHEIRLIAEAVHAKGAILKVIIENCYLTDSEKIRMCGIVTEAGADYIKTSTGFGTSGATVEDVKLMSVHTGDGVRVKAAGGIRSEESARQMIDAGASRIGASKL
;
A
#
# COMPACT_ATOMS: atom_id res chain seq x y z
N MET A 1 0.36 16.25 5.66
CA MET A 1 -0.38 15.00 5.96
C MET A 1 -1.81 15.19 5.56
N ALA A 2 -2.38 14.22 4.86
CA ALA A 2 -3.81 14.26 4.63
C ALA A 2 -4.53 13.89 5.94
N LYS A 3 -5.62 14.58 6.23
CA LYS A 3 -6.58 14.21 7.28
C LYS A 3 -7.59 13.20 6.73
N ARG A 4 -8.00 13.37 5.47
CA ARG A 4 -9.01 12.54 4.81
C ARG A 4 -8.49 12.08 3.45
N VAL A 5 -8.62 10.80 3.17
CA VAL A 5 -8.36 10.24 1.85
C VAL A 5 -9.68 9.72 1.28
N PHE A 6 -10.00 10.11 0.05
CA PHE A 6 -11.13 9.62 -0.72
C PHE A 6 -10.59 8.73 -1.83
N LEU A 7 -10.77 7.42 -1.71
CA LEU A 7 -10.42 6.45 -2.74
C LEU A 7 -11.69 6.03 -3.47
N VAL A 8 -11.79 6.38 -4.75
CA VAL A 8 -12.96 6.11 -5.59
C VAL A 8 -12.58 5.12 -6.69
N VAL A 9 -13.26 3.98 -6.69
CA VAL A 9 -13.14 2.95 -7.72
C VAL A 9 -14.31 3.09 -8.68
N LEU A 10 -13.99 3.36 -9.95
CA LEU A 10 -14.89 3.27 -11.09
C LEU A 10 -14.84 1.81 -11.57
N ASP A 11 -15.70 0.98 -10.99
CA ASP A 11 -15.70 -0.48 -11.18
C ASP A 11 -15.61 -0.84 -12.67
N SER A 12 -14.67 -1.70 -13.07
CA SER A 12 -14.38 -2.10 -14.46
C SER A 12 -13.84 -1.04 -15.44
N PHE A 13 -13.53 0.19 -15.04
CA PHE A 13 -13.04 1.25 -15.96
C PHE A 13 -11.55 1.10 -16.31
N GLY A 14 -11.22 0.05 -17.06
CA GLY A 14 -9.86 -0.26 -17.53
C GLY A 14 -9.33 0.65 -18.64
N THR A 15 -8.01 0.65 -18.82
CA THR A 15 -7.26 1.42 -19.82
C THR A 15 -6.56 0.54 -20.86
N GLY A 16 -7.01 -0.71 -21.02
CA GLY A 16 -6.41 -1.70 -21.92
C GLY A 16 -4.99 -2.12 -21.51
N ASN A 17 -4.26 -2.71 -22.47
CA ASN A 17 -2.80 -2.89 -22.43
C ASN A 17 -2.23 -3.67 -21.22
N ALA A 18 -3.00 -4.56 -20.59
CA ALA A 18 -2.37 -5.48 -19.63
C ALA A 18 -1.45 -6.45 -20.41
N PRO A 19 -0.15 -6.54 -20.05
CA PRO A 19 0.81 -7.35 -20.79
C PRO A 19 0.58 -8.87 -20.62
N ASP A 20 -0.32 -9.28 -19.72
CA ASP A 20 -0.77 -10.66 -19.55
C ASP A 20 -2.21 -10.91 -20.04
N ALA A 21 -2.82 -9.96 -20.76
CA ALA A 21 -4.19 -10.09 -21.26
C ALA A 21 -4.43 -11.35 -22.11
N GLU A 22 -3.45 -11.75 -22.93
CA GLU A 22 -3.52 -12.99 -23.75
C GLU A 22 -3.75 -14.23 -22.88
N ALA A 23 -3.14 -14.31 -21.68
CA ALA A 23 -3.29 -15.44 -20.77
C ALA A 23 -4.71 -15.56 -20.19
N PHE A 24 -5.49 -14.47 -20.24
CA PHE A 24 -6.89 -14.43 -19.82
C PHE A 24 -7.86 -14.45 -21.01
N GLY A 25 -7.35 -14.53 -22.25
CA GLY A 25 -8.16 -14.50 -23.47
C GLY A 25 -8.69 -13.11 -23.83
N ASP A 26 -8.11 -12.05 -23.25
CA ASP A 26 -8.61 -10.68 -23.33
C ASP A 26 -7.75 -9.78 -24.24
N GLU A 27 -6.93 -10.37 -25.12
CA GLU A 27 -6.08 -9.63 -26.06
C GLU A 27 -6.90 -8.62 -26.88
N GLY A 28 -6.47 -7.36 -26.87
CA GLY A 28 -7.12 -6.26 -27.59
C GLY A 28 -8.28 -5.58 -26.85
N SER A 29 -8.66 -6.05 -25.65
CA SER A 29 -9.65 -5.36 -24.81
C SER A 29 -9.12 -4.00 -24.35
N ASN A 30 -9.95 -2.97 -24.49
CA ASN A 30 -9.66 -1.62 -24.00
C ASN A 30 -10.98 -0.88 -23.69
N THR A 31 -11.33 -0.86 -22.40
CA THR A 31 -12.58 -0.27 -21.91
C THR A 31 -12.62 1.24 -22.12
N LEU A 32 -11.53 1.97 -21.82
CA LEU A 32 -11.42 3.41 -22.09
C LEU A 32 -11.67 3.72 -23.57
N ALA A 33 -10.98 3.03 -24.47
CA ALA A 33 -11.12 3.24 -25.90
C ALA A 33 -12.55 2.94 -26.40
N ALA A 34 -13.20 1.91 -25.85
CA ALA A 34 -14.59 1.61 -26.15
C ALA A 34 -15.52 2.76 -25.73
N VAL A 35 -15.37 3.27 -24.51
CA VAL A 35 -16.14 4.41 -24.00
C VAL A 35 -15.96 5.66 -24.87
N LEU A 36 -14.71 5.99 -25.22
CA LEU A 36 -14.40 7.18 -26.03
C LEU A 36 -14.90 7.07 -27.48
N SER A 37 -15.23 5.87 -27.96
CA SER A 37 -15.72 5.67 -29.33
C SER A 37 -17.16 6.12 -29.56
N ASP A 38 -17.95 6.32 -28.49
CA ASP A 38 -19.35 6.73 -28.61
C ASP A 38 -19.53 8.22 -28.91
N SER A 39 -18.67 9.08 -28.35
CA SER A 39 -18.83 10.53 -28.43
C SER A 39 -17.51 11.29 -28.34
N ASP A 40 -17.39 12.37 -29.12
CA ASP A 40 -16.33 13.38 -28.98
C ASP A 40 -16.61 14.40 -27.86
N LYS A 41 -17.71 14.26 -27.10
CA LYS A 41 -18.05 15.19 -26.01
C LYS A 41 -16.87 15.24 -25.01
N PRO A 42 -16.35 16.43 -24.65
CA PRO A 42 -15.20 16.53 -23.77
C PRO A 42 -15.48 15.97 -22.36
N LEU A 43 -14.45 15.36 -21.76
CA LEU A 43 -14.36 14.95 -20.35
C LEU A 43 -13.37 15.87 -19.60
N PRO A 44 -13.75 17.14 -19.36
CA PRO A 44 -12.81 18.15 -18.87
C PRO A 44 -12.26 17.85 -17.48
N ASN A 45 -13.00 17.21 -16.59
CA ASN A 45 -12.53 16.99 -15.21
C ASN A 45 -11.58 15.79 -15.12
N LEU A 46 -11.84 14.71 -15.86
CA LEU A 46 -10.91 13.60 -16.03
C LEU A 46 -9.64 14.05 -16.77
N SER A 47 -9.75 14.97 -17.74
CA SER A 47 -8.58 15.63 -18.33
C SER A 47 -7.77 16.41 -17.29
N ARG A 48 -8.42 17.20 -16.43
CA ARG A 48 -7.73 17.89 -15.32
C ARG A 48 -7.07 16.91 -14.34
N MET A 49 -7.65 15.74 -14.14
CA MET A 49 -7.05 14.69 -13.31
C MET A 49 -5.88 13.98 -13.99
N GLY A 50 -5.63 14.23 -15.29
CA GLY A 50 -4.49 13.71 -16.03
C GLY A 50 -4.77 12.44 -16.83
N LEU A 51 -6.02 12.00 -16.97
CA LEU A 51 -6.38 10.75 -17.67
C LEU A 51 -5.79 10.70 -19.09
N PHE A 52 -5.84 11.83 -19.81
CA PHE A 52 -5.40 11.94 -21.21
C PHE A 52 -3.93 12.34 -21.38
N ASP A 53 -3.18 12.44 -20.28
CA ASP A 53 -1.75 12.75 -20.29
C ASP A 53 -0.90 11.55 -19.83
N ILE A 54 -1.56 10.43 -19.53
CA ILE A 54 -0.96 9.11 -19.33
C ILE A 54 -0.22 8.68 -20.61
N ASP A 55 1.03 8.24 -20.46
CA ASP A 55 1.76 7.58 -21.53
C ASP A 55 1.12 6.22 -21.84
N GLY A 56 0.92 5.89 -23.11
CA GLY A 56 0.40 4.56 -23.46
C GLY A 56 -0.93 4.55 -24.20
N LEU A 57 -1.60 5.70 -24.34
CA LEU A 57 -2.87 5.81 -25.07
C LEU A 57 -2.65 5.71 -26.58
N TYR A 58 -2.59 4.48 -27.09
CA TYR A 58 -2.23 4.15 -28.46
C TYR A 58 -3.39 3.60 -29.30
N ASP A 59 -4.57 3.39 -28.71
CA ASP A 59 -5.72 2.89 -29.47
C ASP A 59 -6.20 3.96 -30.46
N GLU A 60 -6.56 3.57 -31.69
CA GLU A 60 -7.01 4.51 -32.72
C GLU A 60 -8.24 5.32 -32.27
N ARG A 61 -9.11 4.73 -31.44
CA ARG A 61 -10.30 5.37 -30.87
C ARG A 61 -9.90 6.47 -29.88
N GLU A 62 -8.93 6.21 -29.02
CA GLU A 62 -8.36 7.20 -28.09
C GLU A 62 -7.69 8.35 -28.86
N ILE A 63 -6.85 8.01 -29.85
CA ILE A 63 -6.17 8.99 -30.70
C ILE A 63 -7.18 9.87 -31.44
N SER A 64 -8.28 9.30 -31.94
CA SER A 64 -9.37 10.03 -32.60
C SER A 64 -10.01 11.03 -31.64
N TYR A 65 -10.41 10.57 -30.45
CA TYR A 65 -11.00 11.42 -29.42
C TYR A 65 -10.07 12.58 -29.01
N LEU A 66 -8.76 12.30 -28.82
CA LEU A 66 -7.77 13.32 -28.47
C LEU A 66 -7.57 14.36 -29.58
N LYS A 67 -7.70 13.97 -30.86
CA LYS A 67 -7.66 14.90 -32.00
C LYS A 67 -8.89 15.82 -32.05
N SER A 68 -10.06 15.34 -31.63
CA SER A 68 -11.28 16.13 -31.50
C SER A 68 -11.21 17.09 -30.30
N ASN A 69 -10.46 16.73 -29.25
CA ASN A 69 -10.37 17.45 -27.98
C ASN A 69 -8.98 18.10 -27.74
N LYS A 70 -8.56 19.00 -28.65
CA LYS A 70 -7.22 19.61 -28.62
C LYS A 70 -7.01 20.61 -27.48
N ASP A 71 -8.05 21.38 -27.13
CA ASP A 71 -7.98 22.45 -26.12
C ASP A 71 -8.30 21.93 -24.71
N ARG A 72 -7.87 20.71 -24.41
CA ARG A 72 -8.15 20.05 -23.14
C ARG A 72 -7.39 20.72 -21.98
N PRO A 73 -7.96 20.79 -20.76
CA PRO A 73 -7.28 21.35 -19.61
C PRO A 73 -6.00 20.58 -19.24
N ALA A 74 -4.99 21.32 -18.75
CA ALA A 74 -3.78 20.70 -18.22
C ALA A 74 -4.05 19.96 -16.89
N PRO A 75 -3.26 18.90 -16.58
CA PRO A 75 -3.38 18.19 -15.32
C PRO A 75 -3.15 19.07 -14.10
N ILE A 76 -3.85 18.78 -13.01
CA ILE A 76 -3.75 19.47 -11.70
C ILE A 76 -3.23 18.55 -10.59
N GLY A 77 -2.85 17.33 -10.94
CA GLY A 77 -2.45 16.29 -10.01
C GLY A 77 -1.57 15.25 -10.66
N SER A 78 -1.18 14.22 -9.91
CA SER A 78 -0.36 13.12 -10.43
C SER A 78 -1.23 12.04 -11.06
N TYR A 79 -0.69 11.39 -12.09
CA TYR A 79 -1.44 10.43 -12.87
C TYR A 79 -0.54 9.31 -13.41
N GLY A 80 -1.11 8.16 -13.73
CA GLY A 80 -0.41 7.02 -14.32
C GLY A 80 -1.37 5.86 -14.55
N ILE A 81 -0.82 4.67 -14.80
CA ILE A 81 -1.58 3.42 -14.87
C ILE A 81 -1.00 2.40 -13.90
N ILE A 82 -1.81 1.44 -13.49
CA ILE A 82 -1.35 0.34 -12.65
C ILE A 82 -1.70 -0.97 -13.33
N ARG A 83 -0.74 -1.89 -13.35
CA ARG A 83 -0.94 -3.27 -13.76
C ARG A 83 -1.25 -4.15 -12.56
N GLU A 84 -2.27 -4.98 -12.68
CA GLU A 84 -2.60 -6.01 -11.67
C GLU A 84 -1.53 -7.11 -11.63
N VAL A 85 -1.17 -7.57 -10.43
CA VAL A 85 -0.19 -8.67 -10.25
C VAL A 85 -0.87 -9.96 -9.81
N SER A 86 -2.02 -9.88 -9.17
CA SER A 86 -2.81 -11.03 -8.77
C SER A 86 -3.28 -11.83 -10.00
N SER A 87 -3.44 -13.14 -9.80
CA SER A 87 -3.79 -14.10 -10.84
C SER A 87 -5.32 -14.24 -10.98
N GLY A 88 -6.05 -13.13 -11.06
CA GLY A 88 -7.49 -13.07 -11.27
C GLY A 88 -7.87 -11.77 -11.96
N LYS A 89 -9.11 -11.65 -12.45
CA LYS A 89 -9.65 -10.42 -13.06
C LYS A 89 -11.02 -10.07 -12.49
N ASP A 90 -11.37 -10.64 -11.33
CA ASP A 90 -12.63 -10.41 -10.65
C ASP A 90 -12.53 -9.24 -9.65
N SER A 91 -13.66 -8.58 -9.38
CA SER A 91 -13.71 -7.39 -8.53
C SER A 91 -13.18 -7.65 -7.12
N THR A 92 -13.29 -8.87 -6.60
CA THR A 92 -12.81 -9.18 -5.25
C THR A 92 -11.29 -9.16 -5.21
N ILE A 93 -10.64 -9.80 -6.19
CA ILE A 93 -9.18 -9.85 -6.30
C ILE A 93 -8.60 -8.45 -6.54
N GLY A 94 -9.15 -7.68 -7.47
CA GLY A 94 -8.69 -6.31 -7.74
C GLY A 94 -8.78 -5.42 -6.51
N HIS A 95 -9.90 -5.47 -5.79
CA HIS A 95 -10.08 -4.72 -4.55
C HIS A 95 -9.16 -5.21 -3.41
N TRP A 96 -8.95 -6.51 -3.27
CA TRP A 96 -8.01 -7.06 -2.28
C TRP A 96 -6.58 -6.59 -2.56
N GLU A 97 -6.15 -6.59 -3.81
CA GLU A 97 -4.82 -6.09 -4.17
C GLU A 97 -4.69 -4.60 -3.90
N MET A 98 -5.71 -3.79 -4.23
CA MET A 98 -5.79 -2.38 -3.80
C MET A 98 -5.71 -2.21 -2.29
N GLY A 99 -6.27 -3.15 -1.54
CA GLY A 99 -6.19 -3.24 -0.08
C GLY A 99 -4.85 -3.75 0.47
N GLY A 100 -3.89 -4.11 -0.40
CA GLY A 100 -2.55 -4.59 -0.04
C GLY A 100 -2.39 -6.11 -0.03
N ILE A 101 -3.35 -6.87 -0.57
CA ILE A 101 -3.38 -8.33 -0.53
C ILE A 101 -3.19 -8.90 -1.94
N MET A 102 -2.06 -9.55 -2.17
CA MET A 102 -1.78 -10.20 -3.45
C MET A 102 -2.31 -11.63 -3.46
N SER A 103 -3.10 -11.96 -4.48
CA SER A 103 -3.66 -13.30 -4.66
C SER A 103 -2.97 -14.01 -5.81
N ALA A 104 -2.09 -14.96 -5.49
CA ALA A 104 -1.35 -15.74 -6.48
C ALA A 104 -2.18 -16.82 -7.19
N VAL A 105 -3.43 -17.05 -6.74
CA VAL A 105 -4.32 -18.08 -7.27
C VAL A 105 -5.66 -17.44 -7.65
N PRO A 106 -6.21 -17.70 -8.85
CA PRO A 106 -7.54 -17.24 -9.23
C PRO A 106 -8.60 -17.82 -8.30
N GLN A 107 -9.72 -17.12 -8.16
CA GLN A 107 -10.89 -17.73 -7.53
C GLN A 107 -11.44 -18.86 -8.41
N PRO A 108 -11.89 -19.99 -7.82
CA PRO A 108 -12.34 -21.14 -8.60
C PRO A 108 -13.67 -20.87 -9.29
N THR A 109 -13.78 -21.22 -10.57
CA THR A 109 -15.02 -21.21 -11.36
C THR A 109 -15.48 -22.63 -11.66
N TYR A 110 -16.77 -22.80 -11.98
CA TYR A 110 -17.41 -24.11 -12.14
C TYR A 110 -18.25 -24.18 -13.44
N PRO A 111 -17.61 -24.09 -14.64
CA PRO A 111 -18.32 -24.08 -15.91
C PRO A 111 -19.14 -25.36 -16.18
N ASP A 112 -18.75 -26.48 -15.58
CA ASP A 112 -19.46 -27.77 -15.69
C ASP A 112 -20.30 -28.10 -14.44
N GLY A 113 -20.51 -27.13 -13.54
CA GLY A 113 -21.16 -27.32 -12.25
C GLY A 113 -20.19 -27.75 -11.14
N PHE A 114 -20.70 -27.82 -9.91
CA PHE A 114 -19.94 -28.22 -8.73
C PHE A 114 -19.73 -29.74 -8.69
N PRO A 115 -18.54 -30.23 -8.29
CA PRO A 115 -18.28 -31.65 -8.09
C PRO A 115 -19.16 -32.25 -6.98
N GLU A 116 -19.38 -33.57 -7.06
CA GLU A 116 -20.23 -34.30 -6.11
C GLU A 116 -19.74 -34.20 -4.66
N GLU A 117 -18.46 -33.96 -4.42
CA GLU A 117 -17.94 -33.73 -3.07
C GLU A 117 -18.49 -32.44 -2.42
N ILE A 118 -18.71 -31.39 -3.22
CA ILE A 118 -19.34 -30.14 -2.78
C ILE A 118 -20.83 -30.38 -2.59
N LEU A 119 -21.48 -31.01 -3.57
CA LEU A 119 -22.92 -31.29 -3.49
C LEU A 119 -23.26 -32.21 -2.31
N GLY A 120 -22.44 -33.22 -2.04
CA GLY A 120 -22.58 -34.13 -0.91
C GLY A 120 -22.54 -33.39 0.43
N LYS A 121 -21.53 -32.53 0.64
CA LYS A 121 -21.46 -31.65 1.82
C LYS A 121 -22.66 -30.71 1.91
N LEU A 122 -23.12 -30.18 0.77
CA LEU A 122 -24.27 -29.29 0.73
C LEU A 122 -25.57 -30.03 1.15
N ARG A 123 -25.77 -31.27 0.69
CA ARG A 123 -26.88 -32.13 1.13
C ARG A 123 -26.78 -32.43 2.63
N GLU A 124 -25.58 -32.70 3.14
CA GLU A 124 -25.33 -32.96 4.56
C GLU A 124 -25.71 -31.75 5.44
N VAL A 125 -25.25 -30.54 5.08
CA VAL A 125 -25.51 -29.35 5.90
C VAL A 125 -26.95 -28.83 5.79
N SER A 126 -27.62 -29.09 4.66
CA SER A 126 -28.98 -28.63 4.41
C SER A 126 -30.07 -29.66 4.76
N GLY A 127 -29.73 -30.95 4.79
CA GLY A 127 -30.72 -32.03 4.92
C GLY A 127 -31.65 -32.15 3.71
N ARG A 128 -31.30 -31.56 2.56
CA ARG A 128 -32.13 -31.45 1.36
C ARG A 128 -31.37 -31.97 0.14
N ASP A 129 -32.10 -32.51 -0.85
CA ASP A 129 -31.50 -32.88 -2.13
C ASP A 129 -31.23 -31.63 -3.01
N ILE A 130 -30.51 -31.79 -4.12
CA ILE A 130 -30.05 -30.68 -4.98
C ILE A 130 -30.60 -30.81 -6.41
N LEU A 131 -31.08 -29.70 -6.95
CA LEU A 131 -31.51 -29.53 -8.34
C LEU A 131 -30.50 -28.67 -9.14
N CYS A 132 -30.49 -28.82 -10.47
CA CYS A 132 -29.70 -28.08 -11.46
C CYS A 132 -28.19 -28.39 -11.53
N ASN A 133 -27.35 -27.75 -10.71
CA ASN A 133 -25.89 -27.81 -10.71
C ASN A 133 -25.19 -27.42 -12.04
N LYS A 134 -25.49 -26.26 -12.61
CA LYS A 134 -24.85 -25.74 -13.84
C LYS A 134 -24.72 -24.21 -13.81
N PRO A 135 -23.87 -23.60 -14.67
CA PRO A 135 -24.00 -22.19 -14.97
C PRO A 135 -25.40 -21.89 -15.51
N TYR A 136 -26.12 -20.96 -14.86
CA TYR A 136 -27.52 -20.72 -15.19
C TYR A 136 -27.94 -19.28 -14.88
N SER A 137 -28.82 -18.73 -15.72
CA SER A 137 -29.52 -17.49 -15.44
C SER A 137 -30.45 -17.66 -14.23
N GLY A 138 -30.37 -16.75 -13.26
CA GLY A 138 -31.17 -16.81 -12.04
C GLY A 138 -32.69 -16.70 -12.28
N THR A 139 -33.11 -16.12 -13.40
CA THR A 139 -34.53 -16.05 -13.79
C THR A 139 -34.98 -17.35 -14.45
N ASP A 140 -34.15 -17.91 -15.33
CA ASP A 140 -34.48 -19.15 -16.04
C ASP A 140 -34.42 -20.36 -15.12
N VAL A 141 -33.46 -20.41 -14.19
CA VAL A 141 -33.31 -21.55 -13.27
C VAL A 141 -34.50 -21.71 -12.33
N ILE A 142 -35.08 -20.61 -11.84
CA ILE A 142 -36.28 -20.68 -10.99
C ILE A 142 -37.54 -20.96 -11.81
N ARG A 143 -37.59 -20.52 -13.08
CA ARG A 143 -38.69 -20.89 -13.99
C ARG A 143 -38.68 -22.40 -14.24
N ASP A 144 -37.50 -22.97 -14.48
CA ASP A 144 -37.36 -24.35 -14.94
C ASP A 144 -37.40 -25.36 -13.77
N TYR A 145 -36.87 -25.01 -12.60
CA TYR A 145 -36.80 -25.90 -11.42
C TYR A 145 -37.71 -25.49 -10.25
N GLY A 146 -38.36 -24.33 -10.28
CA GLY A 146 -39.13 -23.81 -9.15
C GLY A 146 -40.31 -24.70 -8.75
N ALA A 147 -41.03 -25.28 -9.72
CA ALA A 147 -42.14 -26.20 -9.44
C ALA A 147 -41.67 -27.50 -8.77
N GLU A 148 -40.54 -28.05 -9.21
CA GLU A 148 -39.94 -29.25 -8.59
C GLU A 148 -39.41 -28.96 -7.19
N HIS A 149 -38.76 -27.81 -7.00
CA HIS A 149 -38.34 -27.33 -5.68
C HIS A 149 -39.52 -27.25 -4.71
N MET A 150 -40.64 -26.64 -5.12
CA MET A 150 -41.83 -26.54 -4.26
C MET A 150 -42.42 -27.90 -3.89
N ASN A 151 -42.38 -28.87 -4.79
CA ASN A 151 -42.93 -30.21 -4.55
C ASN A 151 -42.02 -31.08 -3.67
N THR A 152 -40.71 -30.94 -3.79
CA THR A 152 -39.72 -31.85 -3.17
C THR A 152 -39.01 -31.26 -1.96
N GLY A 153 -38.91 -29.92 -1.90
CA GLY A 153 -38.06 -29.21 -0.94
C GLY A 153 -36.56 -29.25 -1.27
N ALA A 154 -36.16 -29.78 -2.43
CA ALA A 154 -34.76 -29.86 -2.89
C ALA A 154 -34.23 -28.47 -3.29
N LEU A 155 -33.02 -28.10 -2.89
CA LEU A 155 -32.45 -26.77 -3.17
C LEU A 155 -32.03 -26.64 -4.64
N ILE A 156 -32.30 -25.48 -5.25
CA ILE A 156 -31.83 -25.17 -6.60
C ILE A 156 -30.42 -24.57 -6.48
N VAL A 157 -29.40 -25.29 -6.94
CA VAL A 157 -28.00 -24.85 -6.86
C VAL A 157 -27.46 -24.58 -8.25
N TYR A 158 -26.88 -23.41 -8.45
CA TYR A 158 -26.34 -23.00 -9.75
C TYR A 158 -25.18 -22.02 -9.59
N THR A 159 -24.49 -21.74 -10.69
CA THR A 159 -23.34 -20.82 -10.74
C THR A 159 -23.45 -19.88 -11.95
N SER A 160 -22.44 -19.05 -12.19
CA SER A 160 -22.32 -18.14 -13.33
C SER A 160 -20.89 -18.20 -13.90
N ALA A 161 -20.52 -17.25 -14.76
CA ALA A 161 -19.13 -17.09 -15.19
C ALA A 161 -18.23 -16.75 -13.99
N ASP A 162 -18.71 -15.90 -13.08
CA ASP A 162 -18.01 -15.55 -11.84
C ASP A 162 -17.83 -16.73 -10.87
N SER A 163 -16.86 -16.57 -9.97
CA SER A 163 -16.63 -17.47 -8.83
C SER A 163 -17.72 -17.34 -7.76
N VAL A 164 -18.90 -17.92 -8.01
CA VAL A 164 -20.04 -17.89 -7.09
C VAL A 164 -20.76 -19.22 -6.99
N LEU A 165 -21.32 -19.53 -5.81
CA LEU A 165 -22.31 -20.60 -5.62
C LEU A 165 -23.63 -19.96 -5.19
N GLN A 166 -24.69 -20.16 -5.97
CA GLN A 166 -25.99 -19.57 -5.72
C GLN A 166 -26.97 -20.66 -5.29
N ILE A 167 -27.74 -20.39 -4.22
CA ILE A 167 -28.75 -21.31 -3.66
C ILE A 167 -30.10 -20.61 -3.73
N ALA A 168 -30.97 -21.08 -4.62
CA ALA A 168 -32.34 -20.59 -4.75
C ALA A 168 -33.34 -21.50 -4.05
N ALA A 169 -34.27 -20.89 -3.32
CA ALA A 169 -35.36 -21.58 -2.64
C ALA A 169 -36.59 -20.68 -2.51
N HIS A 170 -37.77 -21.29 -2.57
CA HIS A 170 -39.05 -20.62 -2.39
C HIS A 170 -39.26 -20.31 -0.91
N GLU A 171 -39.61 -19.07 -0.56
CA GLU A 171 -39.65 -18.60 0.84
C GLU A 171 -40.66 -19.37 1.72
N GLU A 172 -41.72 -19.94 1.13
CA GLU A 172 -42.69 -20.77 1.85
C GLU A 172 -42.22 -22.22 2.10
N VAL A 173 -41.20 -22.67 1.38
CA VAL A 173 -40.67 -24.06 1.42
C VAL A 173 -39.41 -24.12 2.27
N VAL A 174 -38.54 -23.12 2.12
CA VAL A 174 -37.32 -22.92 2.90
C VAL A 174 -37.40 -21.50 3.48
N PRO A 175 -37.73 -21.35 4.78
CA PRO A 175 -37.75 -20.06 5.44
C PRO A 175 -36.41 -19.33 5.28
N LEU A 176 -36.46 -17.99 5.20
CA LEU A 176 -35.27 -17.17 4.92
C LEU A 176 -34.09 -17.45 5.84
N GLU A 177 -34.31 -17.55 7.16
CA GLU A 177 -33.23 -17.84 8.10
C GLU A 177 -32.64 -19.25 7.93
N GLU A 178 -33.43 -20.22 7.49
CA GLU A 178 -32.91 -21.55 7.14
C GLU A 178 -32.03 -21.45 5.89
N LEU A 179 -32.48 -20.74 4.84
CA LEU A 179 -31.68 -20.51 3.64
C LEU A 179 -30.36 -19.80 3.96
N TYR A 180 -30.40 -18.77 4.83
CA TYR A 180 -29.21 -18.05 5.27
C TYR A 180 -28.27 -18.94 6.10
N ASP A 181 -28.79 -19.76 7.00
CA ASP A 181 -27.99 -20.72 7.76
C ASP A 181 -27.31 -21.76 6.87
N ILE A 182 -28.02 -22.27 5.86
CA ILE A 182 -27.46 -23.14 4.83
C ILE A 182 -26.31 -22.42 4.12
N CYS A 183 -26.52 -21.20 3.64
CA CYS A 183 -25.46 -20.44 2.97
C CYS A 183 -24.25 -20.16 3.89
N ARG A 184 -24.45 -19.86 5.18
CA ARG A 184 -23.36 -19.71 6.17
C ARG A 184 -22.55 -20.99 6.32
N LYS A 185 -23.21 -22.14 6.47
CA LYS A 185 -22.55 -23.45 6.56
C LYS A 185 -21.82 -23.81 5.28
N THR A 186 -22.43 -23.54 4.12
CA THR A 186 -21.79 -23.69 2.81
C THR A 186 -20.52 -22.86 2.71
N ARG A 187 -20.57 -21.59 3.14
CA ARG A 187 -19.41 -20.72 3.13
C ARG A 187 -18.27 -21.28 3.99
N ALA A 188 -18.58 -21.86 5.14
CA ALA A 188 -17.60 -22.39 6.09
C ALA A 188 -16.80 -23.58 5.53
N PHE A 189 -17.39 -24.43 4.67
CA PHE A 189 -16.65 -25.55 4.07
C PHE A 189 -16.11 -25.26 2.67
N MET A 190 -16.63 -24.24 1.96
CA MET A 190 -16.13 -23.78 0.67
C MET A 190 -14.82 -23.00 0.88
N THR A 191 -13.73 -23.72 1.09
CA THR A 191 -12.38 -23.20 1.39
C THR A 191 -11.33 -23.87 0.50
N GLY A 192 -10.08 -23.38 0.54
CA GLY A 192 -8.99 -23.95 -0.27
C GLY A 192 -9.28 -23.85 -1.77
N GLU A 193 -9.13 -24.96 -2.51
CA GLU A 193 -9.41 -25.04 -3.95
C GLU A 193 -10.88 -24.78 -4.31
N HIS A 194 -11.79 -24.87 -3.34
CA HIS A 194 -13.21 -24.59 -3.52
C HIS A 194 -13.64 -23.24 -2.92
N ALA A 195 -12.70 -22.36 -2.59
CA ALA A 195 -12.98 -21.04 -2.03
C ALA A 195 -13.57 -20.07 -3.07
N VAL A 196 -14.81 -20.31 -3.50
CA VAL A 196 -15.52 -19.36 -4.38
C VAL A 196 -15.60 -17.98 -3.73
N GLY A 197 -15.62 -16.91 -4.50
CA GLY A 197 -15.70 -15.54 -3.96
C GLY A 197 -16.93 -15.30 -3.09
N ARG A 198 -18.12 -15.76 -3.54
CA ARG A 198 -19.38 -15.55 -2.82
C ARG A 198 -20.30 -16.78 -2.81
N ILE A 199 -20.96 -17.02 -1.69
CA ILE A 199 -22.16 -17.87 -1.62
C ILE A 199 -23.37 -16.93 -1.60
N ILE A 200 -24.36 -17.12 -2.47
CA ILE A 200 -25.48 -16.19 -2.63
C ILE A 200 -26.81 -16.88 -2.35
N ALA A 201 -27.54 -16.39 -1.34
CA ALA A 201 -28.93 -16.76 -1.11
C ALA A 201 -29.84 -16.07 -2.13
N ARG A 202 -30.65 -16.85 -2.84
CA ARG A 202 -31.56 -16.39 -3.91
C ARG A 202 -33.01 -16.79 -3.60
N PRO A 203 -33.62 -16.20 -2.57
CA PRO A 203 -35.02 -16.46 -2.28
C PRO A 203 -35.94 -16.00 -3.41
N PHE A 204 -37.02 -16.75 -3.64
CA PHE A 204 -38.04 -16.42 -4.61
C PHE A 204 -39.45 -16.73 -4.09
N ILE A 205 -40.45 -16.13 -4.74
CA ILE A 205 -41.88 -16.29 -4.46
C ILE A 205 -42.65 -16.54 -5.76
N GLY A 206 -43.91 -16.92 -5.65
CA GLY A 206 -44.84 -17.11 -6.77
C GLY A 206 -45.31 -18.55 -6.90
N THR A 207 -45.99 -18.89 -7.99
CA THR A 207 -46.46 -20.25 -8.26
C THR A 207 -46.09 -20.69 -9.67
N PRO A 208 -46.13 -22.00 -10.00
CA PRO A 208 -45.93 -22.47 -11.37
C PRO A 208 -46.89 -21.83 -12.39
N GLU A 209 -48.12 -21.49 -11.98
CA GLU A 209 -49.15 -20.91 -12.84
C GLU A 209 -48.94 -19.40 -13.06
N GLU A 210 -48.54 -18.67 -12.01
CA GLU A 210 -48.36 -17.21 -12.06
C GLU A 210 -46.93 -16.80 -12.46
N GLY A 211 -45.98 -17.72 -12.35
CA GLY A 211 -44.55 -17.50 -12.53
C GLY A 211 -43.82 -17.16 -11.23
N PHE A 212 -42.51 -17.37 -11.23
CA PHE A 212 -41.65 -17.11 -10.08
C PHE A 212 -40.92 -15.79 -10.18
N THR A 213 -40.74 -15.12 -9.05
CA THR A 213 -40.02 -13.85 -8.93
C THR A 213 -39.02 -13.90 -7.79
N ARG A 214 -37.76 -13.52 -8.04
CA ARG A 214 -36.74 -13.38 -6.99
C ARG A 214 -37.06 -12.20 -6.09
N THR A 215 -36.87 -12.35 -4.79
CA THR A 215 -37.17 -11.28 -3.82
C THR A 215 -35.96 -10.39 -3.56
N SER A 216 -36.20 -9.27 -2.87
CA SER A 216 -35.14 -8.39 -2.36
C SER A 216 -34.37 -8.98 -1.18
N ASN A 217 -34.80 -10.13 -0.64
CA ASN A 217 -34.17 -10.82 0.49
C ASN A 217 -32.87 -11.58 0.09
N ARG A 218 -32.28 -11.23 -1.06
CA ARG A 218 -30.96 -11.69 -1.46
C ARG A 218 -29.94 -11.38 -0.36
N HIS A 219 -29.08 -12.35 -0.06
CA HIS A 219 -27.95 -12.13 0.84
C HIS A 219 -26.69 -12.81 0.30
N ASP A 220 -25.56 -12.11 0.35
CA ASP A 220 -24.28 -12.57 -0.19
C ASP A 220 -23.32 -12.83 0.98
N PHE A 221 -22.70 -14.01 0.99
CA PHE A 221 -21.71 -14.44 1.98
C PHE A 221 -20.34 -14.48 1.31
N THR A 222 -19.64 -13.35 1.38
CA THR A 222 -18.32 -13.16 0.76
C THR A 222 -17.23 -13.89 1.52
N ALA A 223 -16.23 -14.42 0.80
CA ALA A 223 -15.01 -14.93 1.41
C ALA A 223 -14.28 -13.78 2.15
N PRO A 224 -13.78 -14.01 3.37
CA PRO A 224 -12.92 -13.03 4.02
C PRO A 224 -11.59 -12.93 3.27
N ALA A 225 -11.01 -11.73 3.27
CA ALA A 225 -9.66 -11.51 2.80
C ALA A 225 -8.66 -12.43 3.54
N PRO A 226 -7.65 -13.01 2.85
CA PRO A 226 -6.73 -13.99 3.44
C PRO A 226 -5.70 -13.40 4.41
N SER A 227 -5.59 -12.07 4.48
CA SER A 227 -4.70 -11.36 5.40
C SER A 227 -5.26 -9.96 5.68
N SER A 228 -4.63 -9.21 6.61
CA SER A 228 -5.09 -7.88 6.96
C SER A 228 -4.99 -6.90 5.78
N ASN A 229 -6.09 -6.21 5.50
CA ASN A 229 -6.14 -5.18 4.47
C ASN A 229 -5.86 -3.77 5.04
N VAL A 230 -5.68 -2.79 4.15
CA VAL A 230 -5.38 -1.39 4.51
C VAL A 230 -6.39 -0.78 5.51
N MET A 231 -7.68 -1.10 5.41
CA MET A 231 -8.69 -0.58 6.33
C MET A 231 -8.51 -1.16 7.74
N GLU A 232 -8.15 -2.44 7.86
CA GLU A 232 -7.86 -3.05 9.17
C GLU A 232 -6.63 -2.44 9.81
N ILE A 233 -5.59 -2.19 9.02
CA ILE A 233 -4.36 -1.53 9.51
C ILE A 233 -4.70 -0.11 10.00
N LEU A 234 -5.36 0.69 9.15
CA LEU A 234 -5.76 2.07 9.50
C LEU A 234 -6.65 2.12 10.74
N ARG A 235 -7.66 1.26 10.83
CA ARG A 235 -8.50 1.11 12.02
C ARG A 235 -7.68 0.78 13.27
N GLY A 236 -6.67 -0.09 13.14
CA GLY A 236 -5.73 -0.40 14.22
C GLY A 236 -4.94 0.81 14.73
N TYR A 237 -4.71 1.81 13.89
CA TYR A 237 -4.10 3.10 14.25
C TYR A 237 -5.12 4.17 14.69
N GLY A 238 -6.40 3.82 14.79
CA GLY A 238 -7.47 4.71 15.25
C GLY A 238 -8.07 5.60 14.17
N PHE A 239 -7.80 5.33 12.88
CA PHE A 239 -8.44 6.03 11.78
C PHE A 239 -9.85 5.49 11.51
N GLU A 240 -10.73 6.36 11.02
CA GLU A 240 -12.03 5.98 10.50
C GLU A 240 -11.89 5.40 9.08
N CYS A 241 -12.58 4.30 8.81
CA CYS A 241 -12.68 3.68 7.49
C CYS A 241 -14.16 3.61 7.09
N ILE A 242 -14.60 4.54 6.26
CA ILE A 242 -15.97 4.67 5.79
C ILE A 242 -16.05 4.02 4.42
N SER A 243 -16.88 2.98 4.28
CA SER A 243 -17.13 2.31 3.00
C SER A 243 -18.40 2.84 2.36
N VAL A 244 -18.36 3.19 1.07
CA VAL A 244 -19.53 3.58 0.28
C VAL A 244 -19.74 2.56 -0.85
N GLY A 245 -20.98 2.10 -1.00
CA GLY A 245 -21.35 1.11 -2.01
C GLY A 245 -20.89 -0.30 -1.64
N LYS A 246 -20.24 -0.99 -2.58
CA LYS A 246 -19.93 -2.43 -2.46
C LYS A 246 -18.67 -2.76 -1.66
N ILE A 247 -17.91 -1.77 -1.22
CA ILE A 247 -16.66 -1.98 -0.49
C ILE A 247 -16.84 -2.85 0.76
N ASN A 248 -17.88 -2.63 1.57
CA ASN A 248 -18.13 -3.47 2.75
C ASN A 248 -18.32 -4.95 2.37
N ASP A 249 -19.06 -5.23 1.29
CA ASP A 249 -19.32 -6.59 0.83
C ASP A 249 -18.06 -7.25 0.26
N LEU A 250 -17.24 -6.50 -0.49
CA LEU A 250 -15.99 -6.97 -1.13
C LEU A 250 -14.91 -7.35 -0.11
N PHE A 251 -14.91 -6.71 1.06
CA PHE A 251 -13.99 -7.01 2.16
C PHE A 251 -14.64 -7.79 3.31
N ALA A 252 -15.87 -8.27 3.14
CA ALA A 252 -16.64 -8.96 4.20
C ALA A 252 -16.68 -8.17 5.53
N GLY A 253 -16.72 -6.83 5.45
CA GLY A 253 -16.70 -5.90 6.60
C GLY A 253 -15.34 -5.73 7.29
N ALA A 254 -14.27 -6.39 6.82
CA ALA A 254 -12.96 -6.33 7.45
C ALA A 254 -12.37 -4.92 7.41
N GLY A 255 -12.18 -4.32 8.59
CA GLY A 255 -11.59 -2.98 8.75
C GLY A 255 -12.58 -1.82 8.62
N VAL A 256 -13.80 -2.05 8.14
CA VAL A 256 -14.83 -1.02 7.99
C VAL A 256 -15.30 -0.54 9.37
N THR A 257 -15.35 0.78 9.55
CA THR A 257 -15.89 1.43 10.76
C THR A 257 -17.33 1.91 10.57
N GLU A 258 -17.69 2.29 9.34
CA GLU A 258 -19.04 2.68 8.94
C GLU A 258 -19.30 2.21 7.50
N ALA A 259 -20.46 1.59 7.26
CA ALA A 259 -20.87 1.12 5.95
C ALA A 259 -22.09 1.90 5.44
N ILE A 260 -21.96 2.51 4.25
CA ILE A 260 -22.99 3.30 3.58
C ILE A 260 -23.37 2.59 2.27
N PRO A 261 -24.44 1.76 2.26
CA PRO A 261 -24.86 1.02 1.06
C PRO A 261 -25.39 1.97 -0.02
N THR A 262 -25.34 1.58 -1.30
CA THR A 262 -25.84 2.38 -2.44
C THR A 262 -26.78 1.59 -3.35
N SER A 263 -27.65 2.29 -4.08
CA SER A 263 -28.53 1.69 -5.10
C SER A 263 -28.00 1.79 -6.54
N GLY A 264 -26.87 2.48 -6.75
CA GLY A 264 -26.24 2.73 -8.06
C GLY A 264 -25.28 3.91 -8.01
N ASN A 265 -24.72 4.30 -9.15
CA ASN A 265 -23.67 5.32 -9.23
C ASN A 265 -24.15 6.71 -8.83
N THR A 266 -25.32 7.16 -9.30
CA THR A 266 -25.88 8.47 -8.93
C THR A 266 -26.03 8.63 -7.42
N ASP A 267 -26.54 7.59 -6.73
CA ASP A 267 -26.69 7.55 -5.27
C ASP A 267 -25.32 7.46 -4.57
N GLY A 268 -24.39 6.65 -5.09
CA GLY A 268 -23.02 6.56 -4.57
C GLY A 268 -22.24 7.87 -4.66
N ILE A 269 -22.37 8.60 -5.76
CA ILE A 269 -21.81 9.94 -5.96
C ILE A 269 -22.40 10.91 -4.93
N GLY A 270 -23.73 10.91 -4.76
CA GLY A 270 -24.40 11.73 -3.73
C GLY A 270 -23.85 11.44 -2.33
N LYS A 271 -23.74 10.17 -1.96
CA LYS A 271 -23.19 9.75 -0.65
C LYS A 271 -21.72 10.11 -0.46
N LEU A 272 -20.89 10.02 -1.50
CA LEU A 272 -19.52 10.52 -1.45
C LEU A 272 -19.52 12.02 -1.14
N ILE A 273 -20.31 12.81 -1.85
CA ILE A 273 -20.42 14.26 -1.62
C ILE A 273 -20.89 14.56 -0.18
N ASP A 274 -21.87 13.81 0.34
CA ASP A 274 -22.33 13.94 1.73
C ASP A 274 -21.20 13.62 2.74
N VAL A 275 -20.39 12.60 2.47
CA VAL A 275 -19.24 12.25 3.32
C VAL A 275 -18.15 13.34 3.26
N MET A 276 -17.95 13.99 2.11
CA MET A 276 -17.01 15.12 1.99
C MET A 276 -17.39 16.32 2.86
N ASP A 277 -18.68 16.47 3.20
CA ASP A 277 -19.16 17.53 4.10
C ASP A 277 -18.96 17.20 5.60
N ARG A 278 -18.62 15.94 5.93
CA ARG A 278 -18.37 15.49 7.31
C ARG A 278 -16.93 15.74 7.77
N GLU A 279 -16.77 15.93 9.07
CA GLU A 279 -15.47 15.80 9.73
C GLU A 279 -15.20 14.32 10.03
N PHE A 280 -14.05 13.81 9.60
CA PHE A 280 -13.49 12.53 10.01
C PHE A 280 -11.98 12.56 9.80
N THR A 281 -11.25 11.59 10.35
CA THR A 281 -9.82 11.40 10.03
C THR A 281 -9.58 9.95 9.62
N GLY A 282 -9.23 9.74 8.35
CA GLY A 282 -9.04 8.40 7.80
C GLY A 282 -9.41 8.27 6.33
N LEU A 283 -9.97 7.12 5.97
CA LEU A 283 -10.25 6.71 4.59
C LEU A 283 -11.76 6.64 4.32
N CYS A 284 -12.21 7.30 3.27
CA CYS A 284 -13.48 7.03 2.61
C CYS A 284 -13.19 6.23 1.34
N PHE A 285 -13.63 4.97 1.30
CA PHE A 285 -13.40 4.04 0.20
C PHE A 285 -14.73 3.79 -0.51
N VAL A 286 -14.83 4.17 -1.77
CA VAL A 286 -16.06 4.18 -2.57
C VAL A 286 -15.92 3.22 -3.75
N ASN A 287 -16.96 2.42 -3.99
CA ASN A 287 -17.12 1.68 -5.24
C ASN A 287 -18.37 2.16 -6.01
N LEU A 288 -18.19 2.52 -7.28
CA LEU A 288 -19.25 2.91 -8.23
C LEU A 288 -19.51 1.77 -9.24
N VAL A 289 -20.34 0.82 -8.82
CA VAL A 289 -20.54 -0.49 -9.48
C VAL A 289 -21.33 -0.49 -10.80
N ASP A 290 -22.06 0.58 -11.15
CA ASP A 290 -22.94 0.53 -12.33
C ASP A 290 -22.17 0.41 -13.66
N PHE A 291 -20.94 0.93 -13.70
CA PHE A 291 -20.01 0.81 -14.83
C PHE A 291 -19.89 -0.65 -15.28
N ASP A 292 -19.62 -1.54 -14.33
CA ASP A 292 -19.54 -2.98 -14.54
C ASP A 292 -20.92 -3.63 -14.75
N MET A 293 -21.79 -3.57 -13.72
CA MET A 293 -23.02 -4.38 -13.65
C MET A 293 -24.10 -3.97 -14.66
N LYS A 294 -24.18 -2.68 -15.01
CA LYS A 294 -25.23 -2.16 -15.91
C LYS A 294 -24.74 -2.00 -17.35
N TYR A 295 -23.44 -1.78 -17.57
CA TYR A 295 -22.94 -1.40 -18.88
C TYR A 295 -21.87 -2.36 -19.42
N GLY A 296 -20.80 -2.64 -18.67
CA GLY A 296 -19.72 -3.56 -19.04
C GLY A 296 -20.23 -4.94 -19.42
N HIS A 297 -20.74 -5.71 -18.46
CA HIS A 297 -21.30 -7.05 -18.69
C HIS A 297 -22.46 -7.11 -19.70
N ARG A 298 -23.08 -5.97 -20.01
CA ARG A 298 -24.20 -5.87 -20.96
C ARG A 298 -23.76 -5.42 -22.36
N ASN A 299 -22.47 -5.17 -22.56
CA ASN A 299 -21.89 -4.66 -23.79
C ASN A 299 -22.61 -3.39 -24.29
N ASP A 300 -22.95 -2.50 -23.35
CA ASP A 300 -23.64 -1.24 -23.63
C ASP A 300 -22.66 -0.06 -23.62
N VAL A 301 -21.95 0.10 -24.73
CA VAL A 301 -20.98 1.20 -24.95
C VAL A 301 -21.61 2.57 -24.68
N LYS A 302 -22.85 2.79 -25.16
CA LYS A 302 -23.57 4.07 -25.01
C LYS A 302 -23.91 4.38 -23.57
N GLY A 303 -24.44 3.40 -22.86
CA GLY A 303 -24.75 3.51 -21.44
C GLY A 303 -23.49 3.77 -20.61
N TYR A 304 -22.39 3.07 -20.91
CA TYR A 304 -21.11 3.26 -20.24
C TYR A 304 -20.58 4.69 -20.46
N ALA A 305 -20.57 5.18 -21.70
CA ALA A 305 -20.13 6.53 -22.02
C ALA A 305 -20.98 7.62 -21.34
N ALA A 306 -22.31 7.43 -21.31
CA ALA A 306 -23.20 8.34 -20.58
C ALA A 306 -22.90 8.36 -19.07
N ALA A 307 -22.63 7.20 -18.46
CA ALA A 307 -22.28 7.10 -17.04
C ALA A 307 -20.93 7.76 -16.73
N ILE A 308 -19.95 7.65 -17.63
CA ILE A 308 -18.64 8.33 -17.47
C ILE A 308 -18.79 9.85 -17.57
N HIS A 309 -19.69 10.35 -18.42
CA HIS A 309 -20.01 11.78 -18.44
C HIS A 309 -20.71 12.25 -17.16
N GLU A 310 -21.63 11.47 -16.59
CA GLU A 310 -22.25 11.78 -15.30
C GLU A 310 -21.19 11.87 -14.20
N TRP A 311 -20.24 10.93 -14.18
CA TRP A 311 -19.11 10.96 -13.26
C TRP A 311 -18.20 12.18 -13.49
N ASP A 312 -17.85 12.52 -14.74
CA ASP A 312 -17.01 13.67 -15.04
C ASP A 312 -17.65 14.98 -14.57
N ASP A 313 -18.97 15.13 -14.75
CA ASP A 313 -19.72 16.29 -14.25
C ASP A 313 -19.69 16.36 -12.70
N ALA A 314 -19.89 15.21 -12.03
CA ALA A 314 -19.81 15.11 -10.58
C ALA A 314 -18.41 15.36 -10.03
N LEU A 315 -17.36 14.91 -10.72
CA LEU A 315 -15.96 15.12 -10.38
C LEU A 315 -15.63 16.61 -10.32
N GLY A 316 -16.22 17.44 -11.21
CA GLY A 316 -16.11 18.89 -11.13
C GLY A 316 -16.58 19.46 -9.80
N THR A 317 -17.66 18.90 -9.24
CA THR A 317 -18.18 19.28 -7.90
C THR A 317 -17.28 18.76 -6.78
N ILE A 318 -16.84 17.51 -6.87
CA ILE A 318 -15.93 16.88 -5.89
C ILE A 318 -14.63 17.69 -5.77
N LEU A 319 -14.01 18.06 -6.89
CA LEU A 319 -12.76 18.85 -6.91
C LEU A 319 -12.93 20.22 -6.24
N GLN A 320 -14.10 20.84 -6.31
CA GLN A 320 -14.38 22.12 -5.63
C GLN A 320 -14.56 21.96 -4.11
N LYS A 321 -14.94 20.77 -3.65
CA LYS A 321 -15.16 20.47 -2.23
C LYS A 321 -13.92 19.96 -1.51
N LEU A 322 -12.86 19.60 -2.24
CA LEU A 322 -11.59 19.19 -1.63
C LEU A 322 -11.02 20.30 -0.75
N ARG A 323 -10.64 19.92 0.45
CA ARG A 323 -9.95 20.77 1.43
C ARG A 323 -8.45 20.62 1.25
N LYS A 324 -7.69 21.53 1.88
CA LYS A 324 -6.23 21.55 1.79
C LYS A 324 -5.59 20.24 2.26
N ASP A 325 -6.15 19.63 3.29
CA ASP A 325 -5.69 18.40 3.92
C ASP A 325 -6.42 17.14 3.41
N ASP A 326 -7.03 17.21 2.23
CA ASP A 326 -7.64 16.04 1.59
C ASP A 326 -6.73 15.46 0.50
N LEU A 327 -6.90 14.17 0.25
CA LEU A 327 -6.36 13.49 -0.92
C LEU A 327 -7.50 12.75 -1.64
N LEU A 328 -7.65 12.97 -2.94
CA LEU A 328 -8.54 12.22 -3.82
C LEU A 328 -7.72 11.28 -4.69
N ILE A 329 -8.10 10.01 -4.73
CA ILE A 329 -7.55 8.97 -5.59
C ILE A 329 -8.72 8.38 -6.39
N ILE A 330 -8.61 8.38 -7.72
CA ILE A 330 -9.59 7.78 -8.64
C ILE A 330 -8.89 6.66 -9.40
N THR A 331 -9.52 5.51 -9.46
CA THR A 331 -8.97 4.31 -10.10
C THR A 331 -10.08 3.34 -10.53
N ALA A 332 -9.71 2.14 -10.96
CA ALA A 332 -10.61 1.02 -11.24
C ALA A 332 -10.07 -0.26 -10.56
N ASP A 333 -10.69 -1.41 -10.77
CA ASP A 333 -10.28 -2.70 -10.23
C ASP A 333 -10.00 -3.77 -11.29
N HIS A 334 -10.46 -3.55 -12.52
CA HIS A 334 -10.18 -4.34 -13.72
C HIS A 334 -10.74 -3.59 -14.94
N GLY A 335 -10.75 -4.23 -16.12
CA GLY A 335 -11.53 -3.80 -17.28
C GLY A 335 -12.85 -4.57 -17.41
N CYS A 336 -13.78 -4.05 -18.21
CA CYS A 336 -14.88 -4.82 -18.79
C CYS A 336 -15.28 -4.14 -20.11
N ASP A 337 -14.54 -4.45 -21.18
CA ASP A 337 -14.68 -3.79 -22.47
C ASP A 337 -16.05 -4.11 -23.14
N PRO A 338 -16.98 -3.13 -23.18
CA PRO A 338 -18.33 -3.34 -23.70
C PRO A 338 -18.39 -3.43 -25.22
N SER A 339 -17.26 -3.26 -25.93
CA SER A 339 -17.17 -3.36 -27.38
C SER A 339 -16.79 -4.76 -27.87
N THR A 340 -16.44 -5.67 -26.96
CA THR A 340 -16.11 -7.07 -27.28
C THR A 340 -17.34 -7.97 -27.30
N SER A 341 -17.18 -9.21 -27.78
CA SER A 341 -18.23 -10.24 -27.68
C SER A 341 -18.27 -10.93 -26.31
N SER A 342 -17.26 -10.72 -25.47
CA SER A 342 -17.22 -11.25 -24.11
C SER A 342 -18.32 -10.59 -23.27
N THR A 343 -18.80 -11.29 -22.25
CA THR A 343 -19.65 -10.72 -21.20
C THR A 343 -19.01 -10.93 -19.83
N ASP A 344 -17.73 -11.30 -19.80
CA ASP A 344 -16.88 -11.42 -18.62
C ASP A 344 -16.02 -10.15 -18.49
N HIS A 345 -15.34 -9.98 -17.36
CA HIS A 345 -14.35 -8.92 -17.21
C HIS A 345 -13.18 -9.08 -18.19
N SER A 346 -12.47 -8.00 -18.44
CA SER A 346 -11.25 -7.97 -19.26
C SER A 346 -10.02 -7.67 -18.38
N ARG A 347 -8.94 -8.42 -18.60
CA ARG A 347 -7.64 -8.16 -18.00
C ARG A 347 -7.02 -6.91 -18.65
N GLU A 348 -7.08 -5.79 -17.94
CA GLU A 348 -6.60 -4.48 -18.38
C GLU A 348 -5.77 -3.80 -17.29
N THR A 349 -4.95 -2.82 -17.67
CA THR A 349 -4.41 -1.85 -16.72
C THR A 349 -5.54 -0.95 -16.22
N ILE A 350 -5.37 -0.32 -15.06
CA ILE A 350 -6.34 0.63 -14.48
C ILE A 350 -5.72 2.03 -14.41
N PRO A 351 -6.51 3.11 -14.52
CA PRO A 351 -6.01 4.46 -14.34
C PRO A 351 -5.68 4.69 -12.86
N LEU A 352 -4.67 5.51 -12.58
CA LEU A 352 -4.41 6.08 -11.27
C LEU A 352 -4.39 7.60 -11.40
N LEU A 353 -5.37 8.27 -10.81
CA LEU A 353 -5.48 9.73 -10.86
C LEU A 353 -5.54 10.29 -9.44
N ILE A 354 -4.63 11.21 -9.10
CA ILE A 354 -4.43 11.68 -7.73
C ILE A 354 -4.41 13.20 -7.68
N CYS A 355 -5.20 13.80 -6.79
CA CYS A 355 -5.18 15.25 -6.56
C CYS A 355 -5.37 15.54 -5.06
N GLY A 356 -4.64 16.54 -4.54
CA GLY A 356 -4.70 16.96 -3.13
C GLY A 356 -3.34 16.94 -2.45
N GLU A 357 -3.34 16.84 -1.12
CA GLU A 357 -2.17 16.97 -0.25
C GLU A 357 -0.97 16.11 -0.72
N GLY A 358 0.13 16.77 -1.09
CA GLY A 358 1.38 16.14 -1.52
C GLY A 358 1.43 15.71 -2.99
N TYR A 359 0.36 15.96 -3.75
CA TYR A 359 0.19 15.62 -5.16
C TYR A 359 -0.36 16.80 -5.97
N GLU A 360 -0.20 18.04 -5.49
CA GLU A 360 -0.68 19.27 -6.15
C GLU A 360 0.18 19.69 -7.35
N VAL A 361 1.40 19.14 -7.45
CA VAL A 361 2.28 19.33 -8.60
C VAL A 361 2.04 18.17 -9.57
N PRO A 362 1.61 18.45 -10.81
CA PRO A 362 1.40 17.40 -11.80
C PRO A 362 2.66 16.57 -12.05
N HIS A 363 2.51 15.26 -11.97
CA HIS A 363 3.58 14.31 -12.20
C HIS A 363 3.02 13.05 -12.85
N ASN A 364 3.54 12.74 -14.04
CA ASN A 364 3.30 11.46 -14.69
C ASN A 364 4.12 10.39 -13.96
N MET A 365 3.43 9.46 -13.31
CA MET A 365 4.01 8.35 -12.56
C MET A 365 4.36 7.15 -13.44
N GLY A 366 3.99 7.18 -14.73
CA GLY A 366 4.18 6.10 -15.67
C GLY A 366 3.32 4.87 -15.35
N GLU A 367 3.81 3.70 -15.76
CA GLU A 367 3.23 2.41 -15.39
C GLU A 367 3.77 1.94 -14.03
N LEU A 368 2.86 1.65 -13.11
CA LEU A 368 3.15 1.09 -11.80
C LEU A 368 2.75 -0.38 -11.76
N MET A 369 3.49 -1.16 -10.97
CA MET A 369 3.24 -2.59 -10.82
C MET A 369 2.53 -2.86 -9.49
N GLY A 370 1.36 -3.47 -9.57
CA GLY A 370 0.56 -3.95 -8.45
C GLY A 370 -0.37 -2.88 -7.85
N PHE A 371 -1.65 -3.22 -7.71
CA PHE A 371 -2.65 -2.32 -7.13
C PHE A 371 -2.36 -1.98 -5.66
N GLY A 372 -1.53 -2.78 -4.99
CA GLY A 372 -1.03 -2.51 -3.65
C GLY A 372 -0.34 -1.13 -3.51
N VAL A 373 0.12 -0.53 -4.61
CA VAL A 373 0.63 0.85 -4.60
C VAL A 373 -0.41 1.86 -4.10
N ILE A 374 -1.71 1.62 -4.33
CA ILE A 374 -2.81 2.46 -3.85
C ILE A 374 -2.86 2.41 -2.32
N SER A 375 -2.86 1.22 -1.70
CA SER A 375 -2.79 1.11 -0.24
C SER A 375 -1.54 1.81 0.32
N HIS A 376 -0.39 1.72 -0.36
CA HIS A 376 0.82 2.39 0.05
C HIS A 376 0.66 3.92 0.04
N ILE A 377 0.04 4.48 -1.01
CA ILE A 377 -0.24 5.91 -1.11
C ILE A 377 -1.21 6.35 0.00
N VAL A 378 -2.30 5.62 0.23
CA VAL A 378 -3.26 5.90 1.30
C VAL A 378 -2.57 5.92 2.67
N MET A 379 -1.79 4.87 2.97
CA MET A 379 -1.04 4.74 4.22
C MET A 379 -0.04 5.88 4.39
N LYS A 380 0.71 6.21 3.34
CA LYS A 380 1.64 7.33 3.35
C LYS A 380 0.90 8.65 3.59
N ALA A 381 -0.22 8.90 2.93
CA ALA A 381 -0.97 10.15 3.08
C ALA A 381 -1.47 10.37 4.52
N LEU A 382 -2.04 9.33 5.13
CA LEU A 382 -2.64 9.40 6.48
C LEU A 382 -1.62 9.24 7.62
N MET A 383 -0.56 8.46 7.41
CA MET A 383 0.37 8.08 8.49
C MET A 383 1.73 8.77 8.42
N LYS A 384 2.05 9.51 7.35
CA LYS A 384 3.34 10.20 7.20
C LYS A 384 3.49 11.35 8.20
N ARG A 385 4.05 11.10 9.37
CA ARG A 385 4.29 12.16 10.36
C ARG A 385 5.53 12.98 9.99
N ASP A 386 5.34 14.02 9.19
CA ASP A 386 6.37 15.05 8.97
C ASP A 386 6.59 15.83 10.28
N LEU A 387 7.67 15.52 11.01
CA LEU A 387 8.18 16.42 12.04
C LEU A 387 8.88 17.60 11.36
N PRO A 388 8.68 18.85 11.80
CA PRO A 388 9.43 19.98 11.28
C PRO A 388 10.93 19.72 11.48
N ARG A 389 11.65 19.58 10.36
CA ARG A 389 13.09 19.31 10.34
C ARG A 389 13.85 20.61 10.50
N THR A 390 13.98 21.10 11.73
CA THR A 390 14.86 22.24 12.04
C THR A 390 16.25 21.74 12.39
N PHE A 391 17.02 21.32 11.39
CA PHE A 391 18.42 21.00 11.62
C PHE A 391 19.26 22.27 11.50
N LYS A 392 19.99 22.63 12.55
CA LYS A 392 21.10 23.57 12.43
C LYS A 392 22.24 22.88 11.67
N ALA A 393 22.89 23.60 10.75
CA ALA A 393 24.15 23.13 10.16
C ALA A 393 25.14 22.77 11.28
N MET A 394 26.00 21.77 11.04
CA MET A 394 26.99 21.37 12.04
C MET A 394 27.88 22.56 12.40
N PRO A 395 27.89 23.01 13.67
CA PRO A 395 28.92 23.93 14.08
C PRO A 395 30.27 23.21 13.99
N GLU A 396 31.30 23.92 13.52
CA GLU A 396 32.67 23.46 13.65
C GLU A 396 32.95 23.15 15.14
N PRO A 397 33.67 22.07 15.45
CA PRO A 397 34.03 21.77 16.82
C PRO A 397 34.76 22.95 17.48
N ASP A 398 34.35 23.28 18.69
CA ASP A 398 35.04 24.25 19.54
C ASP A 398 36.29 23.58 20.12
N THR A 399 37.46 24.02 19.68
CA THR A 399 38.76 23.45 20.11
C THR A 399 39.01 23.61 21.62
N ASP A 400 38.36 24.58 22.27
CA ASP A 400 38.46 24.81 23.70
C ASP A 400 37.48 23.94 24.51
N ASN A 401 36.46 23.38 23.84
CA ASN A 401 35.49 22.46 24.46
C ASN A 401 35.51 21.09 23.80
N ILE A 402 36.19 20.14 24.44
CA ILE A 402 36.27 18.74 23.96
C ILE A 402 34.89 18.09 23.74
N MET A 403 33.87 18.49 24.50
CA MET A 403 32.52 17.94 24.37
C MET A 403 31.91 18.27 23.02
N SER A 404 32.33 19.35 22.35
CA SER A 404 31.89 19.69 20.98
C SER A 404 32.22 18.63 19.92
N TYR A 405 33.16 17.74 20.22
CA TYR A 405 33.51 16.58 19.39
C TYR A 405 32.68 15.33 19.74
N VAL A 406 31.86 15.37 20.77
CA VAL A 406 31.30 14.17 21.41
C VAL A 406 29.85 13.92 21.00
N ASP A 407 29.60 12.72 20.50
CA ASP A 407 28.27 12.12 20.42
C ASP A 407 28.02 11.38 21.73
N LEU A 408 27.23 11.98 22.62
CA LEU A 408 26.95 11.42 23.94
C LEU A 408 25.94 10.28 23.79
N THR A 409 26.34 9.07 24.16
CA THR A 409 25.66 7.83 23.76
C THR A 409 25.03 7.10 24.94
N ASN A 410 23.78 6.66 24.80
CA ASN A 410 23.17 5.63 25.65
C ASN A 410 22.41 4.61 24.80
N LEU A 411 23.07 3.51 24.44
CA LEU A 411 22.47 2.41 23.67
C LEU A 411 22.21 1.17 24.54
N LYS A 412 22.07 1.34 25.86
CA LYS A 412 21.77 0.21 26.74
C LYS A 412 20.39 -0.34 26.41
N VAL A 413 20.27 -1.66 26.32
CA VAL A 413 18.99 -2.36 26.13
C VAL A 413 18.00 -2.13 27.28
N THR A 414 18.49 -1.61 28.42
CA THR A 414 17.69 -1.25 29.59
C THR A 414 17.45 0.27 29.73
N ALA A 415 17.83 1.08 28.73
CA ALA A 415 17.59 2.53 28.80
C ALA A 415 16.10 2.83 28.81
N THR A 416 15.67 3.71 29.71
CA THR A 416 14.29 4.20 29.85
C THR A 416 14.10 5.56 29.18
N SER A 417 12.87 5.99 28.91
CA SER A 417 12.59 7.35 28.42
C SER A 417 13.19 8.44 29.31
N GLN A 418 13.23 8.25 30.63
CA GLN A 418 13.85 9.21 31.55
C GLN A 418 15.37 9.27 31.36
N ASP A 419 16.04 8.12 31.21
CA ASP A 419 17.49 8.09 30.94
C ASP A 419 17.85 8.85 29.65
N ILE A 420 16.96 8.80 28.64
CA ILE A 420 17.15 9.52 27.37
C ILE A 420 16.98 11.03 27.56
N LYS A 421 15.98 11.48 28.34
CA LYS A 421 15.79 12.90 28.65
C LYS A 421 16.98 13.48 29.42
N ASP A 422 17.45 12.76 30.43
CA ASP A 422 18.62 13.17 31.23
C ASP A 422 19.89 13.25 30.36
N LEU A 423 20.04 12.34 29.40
CA LEU A 423 21.14 12.36 28.42
C LEU A 423 21.08 13.60 27.52
N ILE A 424 19.89 13.94 27.03
CA ILE A 424 19.64 15.13 26.20
C ILE A 424 20.00 16.41 26.96
N ASP A 425 19.53 16.54 28.21
CA ASP A 425 19.77 17.73 29.01
C ASP A 425 21.25 17.92 29.33
N ARG A 426 21.96 16.83 29.66
CA ARG A 426 23.42 16.84 29.85
C ARG A 426 24.16 17.23 28.58
N ALA A 427 23.83 16.60 27.45
CA ALA A 427 24.50 16.85 26.19
C ALA A 427 24.31 18.30 25.71
N ALA A 428 23.10 18.84 25.85
CA ALA A 428 22.81 20.23 25.54
C ALA A 428 23.59 21.19 26.46
N ALA A 429 23.62 20.93 27.77
CA ALA A 429 24.33 21.77 28.73
C ALA A 429 25.86 21.76 28.53
N SER A 430 26.43 20.64 28.08
CA SER A 430 27.87 20.49 27.84
C SER A 430 28.32 20.94 26.44
N GLY A 431 27.38 21.30 25.55
CA GLY A 431 27.70 21.66 24.17
C GLY A 431 28.17 20.46 23.32
N CYS A 432 27.58 19.28 23.55
CA CYS A 432 27.88 18.09 22.76
C CYS A 432 27.52 18.26 21.27
N ALA A 433 28.12 17.43 20.42
CA ALA A 433 27.79 17.39 19.00
C ALA A 433 26.38 16.86 18.77
N SER A 434 26.09 15.68 19.31
CA SER A 434 24.79 15.01 19.21
C SER A 434 24.58 14.04 20.36
N VAL A 435 23.38 13.46 20.42
CA VAL A 435 22.98 12.42 21.38
C VAL A 435 22.63 11.15 20.61
N CYS A 436 23.35 10.05 20.86
CA CYS A 436 23.12 8.77 20.18
C CYS A 436 22.31 7.80 21.05
N ILE A 437 21.11 7.42 20.59
CA ILE A 437 20.08 6.72 21.38
C ILE A 437 19.46 5.54 20.62
N PRO A 438 18.70 4.66 21.30
CA PRO A 438 18.02 3.56 20.64
C PRO A 438 16.91 4.06 19.70
N PRO A 439 16.67 3.40 18.54
CA PRO A 439 15.69 3.84 17.54
C PRO A 439 14.29 4.10 18.08
N CYS A 440 13.83 3.27 19.04
CA CYS A 440 12.49 3.40 19.61
C CYS A 440 12.23 4.73 20.33
N TYR A 441 13.27 5.45 20.74
CA TYR A 441 13.14 6.73 21.45
C TYR A 441 13.28 7.96 20.56
N VAL A 442 13.67 7.81 19.28
CA VAL A 442 14.00 8.96 18.40
C VAL A 442 12.90 10.01 18.39
N ARG A 443 11.64 9.59 18.20
CA ARG A 443 10.50 10.52 18.14
C ARG A 443 10.30 11.30 19.45
N GLU A 444 10.29 10.60 20.59
CA GLU A 444 10.12 11.24 21.91
C GLU A 444 11.30 12.17 22.20
N ALA A 445 12.52 11.72 21.89
CA ALA A 445 13.75 12.46 22.08
C ALA A 445 13.82 13.74 21.24
N CYS A 446 13.45 13.69 19.96
CA CYS A 446 13.40 14.86 19.09
C CYS A 446 12.40 15.90 19.61
N ALA A 447 11.20 15.46 20.01
CA ALA A 447 10.19 16.34 20.58
C ALA A 447 10.64 16.98 21.90
N TYR A 448 11.33 16.22 22.76
CA TYR A 448 11.86 16.73 24.02
C TYR A 448 13.06 17.66 23.82
N ALA A 449 13.96 17.32 22.90
CA ALA A 449 15.15 18.11 22.60
C ALA A 449 14.78 19.49 22.05
N ASP A 450 13.69 19.60 21.28
CA ASP A 450 13.17 20.86 20.75
C ASP A 450 14.27 21.71 20.07
N GLY A 451 15.09 21.06 19.24
CA GLY A 451 16.20 21.70 18.53
C GLY A 451 17.42 22.11 19.38
N ARG A 452 17.43 21.84 20.71
CA ARG A 452 18.58 22.15 21.59
C ARG A 452 19.82 21.32 21.28
N ILE A 453 19.63 20.07 20.85
CA ILE A 453 20.71 19.13 20.53
C ILE A 453 20.27 18.23 19.37
N ARG A 454 21.23 17.80 18.54
CA ARG A 454 20.98 16.86 17.45
C ARG A 454 20.76 15.45 17.99
N ILE A 455 19.78 14.75 17.43
CA ILE A 455 19.52 13.35 17.76
C ILE A 455 20.14 12.46 16.70
N CYS A 456 20.98 11.54 17.16
CA CYS A 456 21.57 10.45 16.40
C CYS A 456 20.94 9.12 16.85
N THR A 457 20.76 8.19 15.93
CA THR A 457 20.37 6.81 16.25
C THR A 457 21.17 5.81 15.45
N VAL A 458 20.97 4.52 15.73
CA VAL A 458 21.69 3.41 15.10
C VAL A 458 20.78 2.56 14.22
N ILE A 459 21.30 1.99 13.13
CA ILE A 459 20.57 1.04 12.26
C ILE A 459 21.41 -0.21 11.98
N GLY A 460 20.76 -1.34 11.71
CA GLY A 460 21.41 -2.63 11.59
C GLY A 460 22.20 -3.02 12.85
N PHE A 461 21.92 -2.41 13.99
CA PHE A 461 22.79 -2.44 15.16
C PHE A 461 22.49 -3.64 16.08
N PRO A 462 23.50 -4.23 16.77
CA PRO A 462 24.93 -3.93 16.67
C PRO A 462 25.67 -4.75 15.60
N ASN A 463 25.04 -5.77 15.02
CA ASN A 463 25.76 -6.80 14.26
C ASN A 463 25.86 -6.55 12.74
N GLY A 464 25.00 -5.69 12.19
CA GLY A 464 24.99 -5.31 10.79
C GLY A 464 24.46 -6.35 9.81
N TYR A 465 24.03 -7.53 10.27
CA TYR A 465 23.59 -8.65 9.42
C TYR A 465 22.14 -8.55 8.88
N SER A 466 21.46 -7.42 9.11
CA SER A 466 20.12 -7.17 8.57
C SER A 466 20.20 -7.00 7.05
N THR A 467 19.12 -7.31 6.33
CA THR A 467 19.06 -7.09 4.88
C THR A 467 19.05 -5.60 4.56
N THR A 468 19.52 -5.23 3.37
CA THR A 468 19.57 -3.84 2.89
C THR A 468 18.19 -3.17 2.91
N ALA A 469 17.13 -3.88 2.52
CA ALA A 469 15.76 -3.35 2.56
C ALA A 469 15.31 -2.97 3.98
N VAL A 470 15.67 -3.77 4.99
CA VAL A 470 15.36 -3.48 6.40
C VAL A 470 16.14 -2.26 6.87
N LYS A 471 17.45 -2.18 6.60
CA LYS A 471 18.26 -1.02 6.99
C LYS A 471 17.81 0.28 6.32
N LEU A 472 17.41 0.20 5.05
CA LEU A 472 16.87 1.35 4.30
C LEU A 472 15.57 1.86 4.93
N TYR A 473 14.69 0.95 5.36
CA TYR A 473 13.48 1.30 6.10
C TYR A 473 13.82 1.91 7.47
N GLU A 474 14.70 1.27 8.26
CA GLU A 474 15.13 1.78 9.57
C GLU A 474 15.72 3.20 9.46
N ALA A 475 16.60 3.44 8.48
CA ALA A 475 17.17 4.77 8.23
C ALA A 475 16.08 5.78 7.87
N SER A 476 15.19 5.40 6.94
CA SER A 476 14.11 6.28 6.48
C SER A 476 13.15 6.64 7.61
N ASP A 477 12.74 5.68 8.43
CA ASP A 477 11.85 5.86 9.58
C ASP A 477 12.51 6.72 10.66
N ALA A 478 13.78 6.47 10.98
CA ALA A 478 14.52 7.26 11.95
C ALA A 478 14.62 8.75 11.55
N VAL A 479 14.94 9.03 10.28
CA VAL A 479 15.02 10.41 9.79
C VAL A 479 13.64 11.06 9.71
N ASP A 480 12.59 10.31 9.35
CA ASP A 480 11.21 10.81 9.41
C ASP A 480 10.75 11.08 10.84
N ALA A 481 11.24 10.31 11.82
CA ALA A 481 11.07 10.54 13.24
C ALA A 481 11.95 11.70 13.79
N GLY A 482 12.73 12.36 12.94
CA GLY A 482 13.47 13.59 13.25
C GLY A 482 14.95 13.39 13.58
N ALA A 483 15.51 12.18 13.45
CA ALA A 483 16.95 11.99 13.62
C ALA A 483 17.73 12.82 12.58
N SER A 484 18.74 13.56 13.05
CA SER A 484 19.65 14.34 12.20
C SER A 484 20.83 13.51 11.71
N GLU A 485 21.10 12.38 12.37
CA GLU A 485 22.28 11.56 12.09
C GLU A 485 21.98 10.07 12.28
N ILE A 486 22.46 9.24 11.35
CA ILE A 486 22.31 7.79 11.38
C ILE A 486 23.67 7.13 11.51
N ASP A 487 23.84 6.26 12.50
CA ASP A 487 25.01 5.43 12.72
C ASP A 487 24.70 3.98 12.26
N MET A 488 25.11 3.61 11.05
CA MET A 488 24.82 2.31 10.44
C MET A 488 25.93 1.29 10.67
N VAL A 489 25.59 0.04 11.00
CA VAL A 489 26.57 -1.07 10.97
C VAL A 489 26.57 -1.77 9.62
N ILE A 490 27.75 -1.92 8.99
CA ILE A 490 27.89 -2.66 7.73
C ILE A 490 27.58 -4.15 7.91
N ASN A 491 27.22 -4.83 6.83
CA ASN A 491 27.15 -6.29 6.86
C ASN A 491 28.56 -6.91 6.96
N ILE A 492 28.99 -7.23 8.18
CA ILE A 492 30.31 -7.83 8.45
C ILE A 492 30.44 -9.20 7.77
N CYS A 493 29.35 -9.98 7.68
CA CYS A 493 29.36 -11.25 6.98
C CYS A 493 29.70 -11.08 5.49
N ASP A 494 29.24 -10.01 4.85
CA ASP A 494 29.57 -9.72 3.45
C ASP A 494 31.03 -9.33 3.26
N VAL A 495 31.60 -8.56 4.19
CA VAL A 495 33.04 -8.28 4.20
C VAL A 495 33.84 -9.58 4.29
N LYS A 496 33.46 -10.48 5.21
CA LYS A 496 34.14 -11.79 5.38
C LYS A 496 33.98 -12.73 4.19
N ASN A 497 32.89 -12.61 3.45
CA ASN A 497 32.68 -13.36 2.20
C ASN A 497 33.29 -12.67 0.98
N GLY A 498 33.97 -11.53 1.14
CA GLY A 498 34.55 -10.77 0.03
C GLY A 498 33.52 -10.08 -0.87
N ARG A 499 32.27 -9.95 -0.43
CA ARG A 499 31.15 -9.32 -1.16
C ARG A 499 31.15 -7.79 -0.98
N TYR A 500 32.28 -7.17 -1.27
CA TYR A 500 32.50 -5.74 -1.07
C TYR A 500 31.56 -4.85 -1.89
N ASP A 501 31.22 -5.26 -3.11
CA ASP A 501 30.29 -4.50 -3.97
C ASP A 501 28.89 -4.43 -3.35
N ALA A 502 28.45 -5.50 -2.69
CA ALA A 502 27.17 -5.53 -1.99
C ALA A 502 27.18 -4.57 -0.78
N VAL A 503 28.27 -4.54 -0.02
CA VAL A 503 28.44 -3.59 1.10
C VAL A 503 28.44 -2.14 0.60
N GLY A 504 29.17 -1.85 -0.48
CA GLY A 504 29.22 -0.51 -1.07
C GLY A 504 27.86 -0.08 -1.63
N HIS A 505 27.12 -0.99 -2.26
CA HIS A 505 25.76 -0.73 -2.75
C HIS A 505 24.79 -0.43 -1.60
N GLU A 506 24.83 -1.21 -0.50
CA GLU A 506 24.03 -0.95 0.69
C GLU A 506 24.31 0.44 1.30
N ILE A 507 25.59 0.79 1.46
CA ILE A 507 25.97 2.10 2.02
C ILE A 507 25.43 3.23 1.13
N ARG A 508 25.57 3.11 -0.20
CA ARG A 508 25.12 4.13 -1.15
C ARG A 508 23.61 4.37 -1.07
N LEU A 509 22.82 3.31 -1.11
CA LEU A 509 21.35 3.42 -1.02
C LEU A 509 20.91 4.10 0.29
N ILE A 510 21.57 3.76 1.40
CA ILE A 510 21.25 4.35 2.71
C ILE A 510 21.71 5.80 2.77
N ALA A 511 22.89 6.13 2.23
CA ALA A 511 23.39 7.51 2.15
C ALA A 511 22.41 8.39 1.36
N GLU A 512 22.02 7.95 0.16
CA GLU A 512 21.04 8.66 -0.68
C GLU A 512 19.72 8.90 0.05
N ALA A 513 19.18 7.88 0.74
CA ALA A 513 17.92 8.01 1.48
C ALA A 513 18.01 8.95 2.68
N VAL A 514 19.14 8.94 3.40
CA VAL A 514 19.41 9.81 4.55
C VAL A 514 19.64 11.26 4.10
N HIS A 515 20.43 11.46 3.05
CA HIS A 515 20.79 12.77 2.49
C HIS A 515 19.61 13.46 1.81
N ALA A 516 18.77 12.72 1.08
CA ALA A 516 17.54 13.23 0.48
C ALA A 516 16.60 13.86 1.52
N LYS A 517 16.80 13.54 2.80
CA LYS A 517 16.03 14.03 3.94
C LYS A 517 16.78 15.05 4.80
N GLY A 518 18.03 15.39 4.46
CA GLY A 518 18.86 16.40 5.13
C GLY A 518 19.61 15.92 6.37
N ALA A 519 19.62 14.61 6.63
CA ALA A 519 20.42 13.99 7.70
C ALA A 519 21.80 13.53 7.17
N ILE A 520 22.71 13.13 8.06
CA ILE A 520 24.03 12.58 7.70
C ILE A 520 24.18 11.10 8.08
N LEU A 521 25.01 10.37 7.34
CA LEU A 521 25.30 8.94 7.56
C LEU A 521 26.71 8.72 8.11
N LYS A 522 26.81 7.92 9.18
CA LYS A 522 28.08 7.42 9.74
C LYS A 522 28.12 5.90 9.67
N VAL A 523 29.16 5.35 9.05
CA VAL A 523 29.27 3.91 8.77
C VAL A 523 30.22 3.23 9.74
N ILE A 524 29.69 2.37 10.60
CA ILE A 524 30.41 1.53 11.54
C ILE A 524 30.91 0.27 10.83
N ILE A 525 32.24 0.08 10.83
CA ILE A 525 32.88 -1.08 10.20
C ILE A 525 33.28 -2.19 11.21
N GLU A 526 33.11 -1.92 12.51
CA GLU A 526 33.42 -2.81 13.62
C GLU A 526 34.84 -3.41 13.57
N ASN A 527 35.84 -2.53 13.75
CA ASN A 527 37.26 -2.83 13.57
C ASN A 527 37.76 -4.12 14.24
N CYS A 528 37.23 -4.48 15.41
CA CYS A 528 37.70 -5.63 16.18
C CYS A 528 37.50 -6.97 15.45
N TYR A 529 36.65 -7.00 14.42
CA TYR A 529 36.45 -8.18 13.58
C TYR A 529 37.21 -8.12 12.26
N LEU A 530 37.84 -7.01 11.90
CA LEU A 530 38.47 -6.80 10.61
C LEU A 530 40.00 -6.85 10.70
N THR A 531 40.64 -7.39 9.65
CA THR A 531 42.08 -7.25 9.45
C THR A 531 42.41 -5.85 8.93
N ASP A 532 43.66 -5.42 9.03
CA ASP A 532 44.05 -4.10 8.53
C ASP A 532 43.81 -3.94 7.02
N SER A 533 43.99 -5.00 6.22
CA SER A 533 43.65 -4.98 4.80
C SER A 533 42.14 -4.78 4.55
N GLU A 534 41.29 -5.39 5.38
CA GLU A 534 39.84 -5.20 5.30
C GLU A 534 39.46 -3.78 5.74
N LYS A 535 40.07 -3.25 6.81
CA LYS A 535 39.84 -1.86 7.27
C LYS A 535 40.20 -0.85 6.19
N ILE A 536 41.37 -0.98 5.56
CA ILE A 536 41.82 -0.11 4.46
C ILE A 536 40.82 -0.18 3.29
N ARG A 537 40.40 -1.38 2.90
CA ARG A 537 39.44 -1.56 1.81
C ARG A 537 38.09 -0.92 2.14
N MET A 538 37.62 -1.04 3.38
CA MET A 538 36.40 -0.38 3.82
C MET A 538 36.51 1.15 3.84
N CYS A 539 37.68 1.72 4.14
CA CYS A 539 37.88 3.18 4.02
C CYS A 539 37.60 3.67 2.59
N GLY A 540 38.10 2.97 1.58
CA GLY A 540 37.81 3.27 0.17
C GLY A 540 36.33 3.14 -0.17
N ILE A 541 35.71 2.01 0.20
CA ILE A 541 34.29 1.73 -0.10
C ILE A 541 33.37 2.77 0.55
N VAL A 542 33.59 3.13 1.81
CA VAL A 542 32.78 4.12 2.52
C VAL A 542 32.92 5.50 1.86
N THR A 543 34.12 5.85 1.39
CA THR A 543 34.38 7.08 0.63
C THR A 543 33.59 7.09 -0.68
N GLU A 544 33.71 6.04 -1.49
CA GLU A 544 33.06 5.94 -2.81
C GLU A 544 31.53 5.80 -2.73
N ALA A 545 31.01 5.32 -1.60
CA ALA A 545 29.58 5.17 -1.36
C ALA A 545 28.91 6.46 -0.83
N GLY A 546 29.69 7.51 -0.55
CA GLY A 546 29.16 8.84 -0.21
C GLY A 546 28.69 9.02 1.23
N ALA A 547 29.20 8.26 2.20
CA ALA A 547 28.89 8.50 3.62
C ALA A 547 29.67 9.70 4.18
N ASP A 548 29.19 10.32 5.26
CA ASP A 548 29.81 11.49 5.87
C ASP A 548 30.93 11.15 6.87
N TYR A 549 30.79 9.99 7.52
CA TYR A 549 31.77 9.48 8.47
C TYR A 549 32.00 7.98 8.29
N ILE A 550 33.24 7.56 8.53
CA ILE A 550 33.57 6.18 8.87
C ILE A 550 33.80 6.07 10.38
N LYS A 551 33.20 5.06 11.01
CA LYS A 551 33.17 4.87 12.46
C LYS A 551 33.82 3.55 12.84
N THR A 552 34.66 3.58 13.87
CA THR A 552 35.47 2.43 14.29
C THR A 552 34.63 1.27 14.83
N SER A 553 33.73 1.53 15.78
CA SER A 553 33.10 0.47 16.59
C SER A 553 31.72 0.86 17.13
N THR A 554 30.90 -0.14 17.40
CA THR A 554 29.62 -0.08 18.10
C THR A 554 29.79 0.09 19.61
N GLY A 555 30.91 -0.38 20.16
CA GLY A 555 31.14 -0.52 21.60
C GLY A 555 30.58 -1.81 22.21
N PHE A 556 30.03 -2.70 21.38
CA PHE A 556 29.52 -4.03 21.78
C PHE A 556 30.40 -5.19 21.29
N GLY A 557 31.37 -4.93 20.40
CA GLY A 557 32.35 -5.91 19.96
C GLY A 557 33.40 -6.29 21.02
N THR A 558 34.39 -7.07 20.61
CA THR A 558 35.45 -7.59 21.51
C THR A 558 36.45 -6.52 21.95
N SER A 559 36.59 -5.43 21.18
CA SER A 559 37.37 -4.24 21.54
C SER A 559 36.74 -2.97 20.96
N GLY A 560 37.06 -1.82 21.55
CA GLY A 560 36.64 -0.50 21.05
C GLY A 560 37.67 0.14 20.12
N ALA A 561 37.60 1.46 19.97
CA ALA A 561 38.56 2.24 19.18
C ALA A 561 39.99 2.15 19.78
N THR A 562 40.98 2.01 18.90
CA THR A 562 42.41 2.10 19.22
C THR A 562 43.04 3.28 18.47
N VAL A 563 44.13 3.83 19.01
CA VAL A 563 44.86 4.94 18.37
C VAL A 563 45.43 4.50 17.02
N GLU A 564 45.89 3.25 16.94
CA GLU A 564 46.43 2.63 15.73
C GLU A 564 45.38 2.52 14.64
N ASP A 565 44.17 2.06 14.97
CA ASP A 565 43.07 1.98 14.01
C ASP A 565 42.64 3.36 13.52
N VAL A 566 42.55 4.35 14.41
CA VAL A 566 42.17 5.72 14.02
C VAL A 566 43.21 6.31 13.08
N LYS A 567 44.51 6.15 13.36
CA LYS A 567 45.58 6.58 12.45
C LYS A 567 45.47 5.89 11.11
N LEU A 568 45.31 4.56 11.09
CA LEU A 568 45.15 3.78 9.86
C LEU A 568 43.98 4.32 9.03
N MET A 569 42.81 4.45 9.64
CA MET A 569 41.61 4.93 8.95
C MET A 569 41.75 6.38 8.48
N SER A 570 42.37 7.26 9.26
CA SER A 570 42.59 8.67 8.88
C SER A 570 43.46 8.83 7.64
N VAL A 571 44.42 7.93 7.42
CA VAL A 571 45.32 7.94 6.27
C VAL A 571 44.64 7.40 5.00
N HIS A 572 43.72 6.45 5.15
CA HIS A 572 43.13 5.71 4.02
C HIS A 572 41.71 6.14 3.65
N THR A 573 41.05 6.94 4.48
CA THR A 573 39.74 7.54 4.17
C THR A 573 39.93 8.71 3.22
N GLY A 574 39.15 8.78 2.13
CA GLY A 574 39.30 9.82 1.13
C GLY A 574 38.64 11.15 1.51
N ASP A 575 38.89 12.16 0.68
CA ASP A 575 38.38 13.51 0.88
C ASP A 575 36.84 13.52 1.01
N GLY A 576 36.32 14.30 1.96
CA GLY A 576 34.89 14.43 2.22
C GLY A 576 34.34 13.47 3.29
N VAL A 577 35.08 12.45 3.71
CA VAL A 577 34.67 11.52 4.78
C VAL A 577 35.55 11.71 6.02
N ARG A 578 34.93 11.77 7.19
CA ARG A 578 35.62 11.98 8.48
C ARG A 578 35.67 10.71 9.33
N VAL A 579 36.66 10.61 10.22
CA VAL A 579 36.77 9.47 11.15
C VAL A 579 36.05 9.77 12.47
N LYS A 580 35.17 8.85 12.90
CA LYS A 580 34.55 8.84 14.23
C LYS A 580 35.11 7.69 15.07
N ALA A 581 35.82 8.01 16.15
CA ALA A 581 36.31 7.03 17.10
C ALA A 581 35.25 6.72 18.16
N ALA A 582 34.90 5.46 18.36
CA ALA A 582 33.89 5.05 19.33
C ALA A 582 34.21 3.69 19.96
N GLY A 583 33.72 3.50 21.19
CA GLY A 583 33.93 2.29 21.98
C GLY A 583 35.12 2.43 22.93
N GLY A 584 34.87 2.32 24.24
CA GLY A 584 35.93 2.31 25.26
C GLY A 584 36.51 3.66 25.71
N ILE A 585 36.13 4.77 25.07
CA ILE A 585 36.62 6.13 25.39
C ILE A 585 35.87 6.67 26.63
N ARG A 586 36.59 6.95 27.71
CA ARG A 586 36.02 7.25 29.04
C ARG A 586 36.67 8.42 29.79
N SER A 587 37.72 9.02 29.23
CA SER A 587 38.42 10.17 29.83
C SER A 587 38.77 11.19 28.77
N GLU A 588 38.92 12.45 29.19
CA GLU A 588 39.33 13.54 28.32
C GLU A 588 40.66 13.23 27.62
N GLU A 589 41.63 12.68 28.35
CA GLU A 589 42.92 12.25 27.80
C GLU A 589 42.75 11.23 26.67
N SER A 590 41.93 10.19 26.87
CA SER A 590 41.66 9.18 25.83
C SER A 590 40.95 9.76 24.61
N ALA A 591 40.07 10.74 24.81
CA ALA A 591 39.41 11.43 23.71
C ALA A 591 40.40 12.31 22.91
N ARG A 592 41.29 13.05 23.60
CA ARG A 592 42.35 13.84 22.96
C ARG A 592 43.30 12.98 22.14
N GLN A 593 43.71 11.82 22.67
CA GLN A 593 44.55 10.87 21.93
C GLN A 593 43.91 10.41 20.61
N MET A 594 42.58 10.20 20.60
CA MET A 594 41.86 9.82 19.37
C MET A 594 41.75 11.00 18.39
N ILE A 595 41.55 12.22 18.88
CA ILE A 595 41.52 13.44 18.05
C ILE A 595 42.89 13.66 17.41
N ASP A 596 43.97 13.60 18.20
CA ASP A 596 45.35 13.73 17.72
C ASP A 596 45.73 12.62 16.72
N ALA A 597 45.07 11.46 16.80
CA ALA A 597 45.21 10.36 15.87
C ALA A 597 44.46 10.56 14.54
N GLY A 598 43.60 11.58 14.43
CA GLY A 598 42.85 11.92 13.22
C GLY A 598 41.33 11.78 13.34
N ALA A 599 40.77 11.49 14.53
CA ALA A 599 39.32 11.45 14.72
C ALA A 599 38.73 12.87 14.75
N SER A 600 37.67 13.10 13.96
CA SER A 600 36.90 14.36 13.97
C SER A 600 35.64 14.28 14.83
N ARG A 601 35.31 13.09 15.35
CA ARG A 601 34.16 12.86 16.25
C ARG A 601 34.46 11.73 17.23
N ILE A 602 33.95 11.84 18.44
CA ILE A 602 34.13 10.88 19.53
C ILE A 602 32.78 10.34 19.97
N GLY A 603 32.61 9.02 20.02
CA GLY A 603 31.46 8.37 20.65
C GLY A 603 31.80 7.98 22.09
N ALA A 604 31.13 8.60 23.07
CA ALA A 604 31.35 8.34 24.49
C ALA A 604 30.05 8.26 25.29
N SER A 605 30.05 7.50 26.39
CA SER A 605 28.88 7.35 27.29
C SER A 605 29.08 7.91 28.70
N LYS A 606 30.33 8.20 29.08
CA LYS A 606 30.73 8.59 30.45
C LYS A 606 31.82 9.67 30.50
N LEU A 607 32.07 10.35 29.38
CA LEU A 607 33.09 11.39 29.32
C LEU A 607 32.72 12.57 30.23
#